data_AF-A0A833WC11-F1
#
_entry.id   AF-A0A833WC11-F1
#
_cell.length_a   1.000
_cell.length_b   1.000
_cell.length_c   1.000
_cell.angle_alpha   90.00
_cell.angle_beta   90.00
_cell.angle_gamma   90.00
#
_symmetry.space_group_name_H-M   'P 1'
#
loop_
_entity.id
_entity.type
_entity.pdbx_description
1 polymer ?
#
loop_
_entity_poly.entity_id
_entity_poly.type
_entity_poly.pdbx_seq_one_letter_code
_entity_poly.pdbx_strand_id
1 'polypeptide(L)'
;MVSVRSKTSLNPIILLLERPPEIAFLDAVSYFPLVYWMRGTIDCLDDLLRAGITLAENVVVVNKELSNSAEEDTLADCNTIVAVQTMFNIK
;
A
#
# COMPACT_ATOMS: atom_id res chain seq x y z
N MET A 1 18.40 20.16 -6.82
CA MET A 1 17.95 19.99 -8.22
C MET A 1 16.70 19.12 -8.20
N VAL A 2 15.51 19.73 -8.35
CA VAL A 2 14.25 18.96 -8.39
C VAL A 2 14.13 18.38 -9.80
N SER A 3 14.29 17.06 -9.92
CA SER A 3 14.10 16.38 -11.19
C SER A 3 12.60 16.33 -11.50
N VAL A 4 12.14 17.17 -12.42
CA VAL A 4 10.75 17.15 -12.91
C VAL A 4 10.60 15.92 -13.81
N ARG A 5 9.90 14.90 -13.34
CA ARG A 5 9.52 13.76 -14.18
C ARG A 5 8.54 14.25 -15.25
N SER A 6 8.77 13.85 -16.51
CA SER A 6 7.81 14.08 -17.60
C SER A 6 6.45 13.48 -17.23
N LYS A 7 5.34 14.17 -17.54
CA LYS A 7 3.98 13.67 -17.29
C LYS A 7 3.69 12.30 -17.93
N THR A 8 4.46 11.92 -18.95
CA THR A 8 4.33 10.65 -19.67
C THR A 8 4.99 9.45 -18.98
N SER A 9 5.66 9.64 -17.83
CA SER A 9 6.37 8.57 -17.11
C SER A 9 5.94 8.39 -15.64
N LEU A 10 4.75 8.88 -15.28
CA LEU A 10 4.22 8.74 -13.93
C LEU A 10 3.50 7.40 -13.79
N ASN A 11 3.92 6.60 -12.81
CA ASN A 11 3.25 5.36 -12.44
C ASN A 11 2.05 5.68 -11.52
N PRO A 12 0.87 5.08 -11.76
CA PRO A 12 -0.27 5.25 -10.87
C PRO A 12 0.02 4.67 -9.49
N ILE A 13 -0.51 5.31 -8.46
CA ILE A 13 -0.37 4.91 -7.05
C ILE A 13 -1.74 4.51 -6.52
N ILE A 14 -1.85 3.32 -5.93
CA ILE A 14 -3.07 2.84 -5.28
C ILE A 14 -2.76 2.63 -3.80
N LEU A 15 -3.45 3.37 -2.94
CA LEU A 15 -3.38 3.22 -1.49
C LEU A 15 -4.44 2.20 -1.04
N LEU A 16 -4.01 1.01 -0.63
CA LEU A 16 -4.88 0.00 -0.04
C LEU A 16 -5.00 0.23 1.48
N LEU A 17 -6.18 0.63 1.95
CA LEU A 17 -6.39 1.07 3.34
C LEU A 17 -7.50 0.25 4.01
N GLU A 18 -7.29 -0.24 5.23
CA GLU A 18 -8.34 -1.00 5.95
C GLU A 18 -9.53 -0.11 6.39
N ARG A 19 -9.24 1.17 6.62
CA ARG A 19 -10.20 2.19 7.07
C ARG A 19 -10.27 3.33 6.05
N PRO A 20 -11.45 3.96 5.88
CA PRO A 20 -11.57 5.12 5.00
C PRO A 20 -10.65 6.25 5.49
N PRO A 21 -9.87 6.88 4.58
CA PRO A 21 -9.02 7.99 4.95
C PRO A 21 -9.83 9.22 5.34
N GLU A 22 -9.25 10.07 6.18
CA GLU A 22 -9.86 11.34 6.57
C GLU A 22 -9.97 12.30 5.39
N ILE A 23 -10.96 13.19 5.44
CA ILE A 23 -11.22 14.18 4.37
C ILE A 23 -10.00 15.09 4.16
N ALA A 24 -9.33 15.52 5.23
CA ALA A 24 -8.14 16.34 5.13
C ALA A 24 -6.99 15.66 4.36
N PHE A 25 -6.84 14.34 4.50
CA PHE A 25 -5.87 13.56 3.74
C PHE A 25 -6.28 13.48 2.26
N LEU A 26 -7.56 13.23 1.99
CA LEU A 26 -8.09 13.20 0.62
C LEU A 26 -7.91 14.54 -0.09
N ASP A 27 -8.19 15.65 0.59
CA ASP A 27 -7.98 17.00 0.06
C ASP A 27 -6.52 17.21 -0.32
N ALA A 28 -5.58 16.83 0.54
CA ALA A 28 -4.14 16.95 0.27
C ALA A 28 -3.69 16.08 -0.90
N VAL A 29 -4.16 14.83 -0.97
CA VAL A 29 -3.77 13.88 -2.03
C VAL A 29 -4.42 14.21 -3.38
N SER A 30 -5.58 14.89 -3.38
CA SER A 30 -6.33 15.23 -4.61
C SER A 30 -5.56 16.10 -5.61
N TYR A 31 -4.52 16.82 -5.14
CA TYR A 31 -3.66 17.64 -5.99
C TYR A 31 -2.66 16.82 -6.82
N PHE A 32 -2.49 15.52 -6.53
CA PHE A 32 -1.58 14.66 -7.25
C PHE A 32 -2.32 13.84 -8.32
N PRO A 33 -1.85 13.84 -9.58
CA PRO A 33 -2.46 13.02 -10.62
C PRO A 33 -2.18 11.53 -10.37
N LEU A 34 -3.12 10.68 -10.79
CA LEU A 34 -2.99 9.22 -10.77
C LEU A 34 -2.77 8.61 -9.38
N VAL A 35 -3.24 9.28 -8.32
CA VAL A 35 -3.29 8.72 -6.97
C VAL A 35 -4.72 8.31 -6.66
N TYR A 36 -4.88 7.04 -6.29
CA TYR A 36 -6.16 6.43 -5.94
C TYR A 36 -6.04 5.79 -4.57
N TRP A 37 -7.20 5.53 -3.95
CA TRP A 37 -7.26 4.69 -2.75
C TRP A 37 -8.40 3.71 -2.91
N MET A 38 -8.28 2.58 -2.21
CA MET A 38 -9.35 1.61 -2.09
C MET A 38 -9.34 1.02 -0.68
N ARG A 39 -10.52 0.62 -0.22
CA ARG A 39 -10.64 -0.09 1.04
C ARG A 39 -10.31 -1.56 0.86
N GLY A 40 -9.46 -2.11 1.72
CA GLY A 40 -9.13 -3.54 1.75
C GLY A 40 -7.92 -3.84 2.63
N THR A 41 -7.48 -5.09 2.63
CA THR A 41 -6.31 -5.56 3.40
C THR A 41 -5.37 -6.40 2.53
N ILE A 42 -4.08 -6.43 2.88
CA ILE A 42 -3.08 -7.28 2.24
C ILE A 42 -3.25 -8.78 2.55
N ASP A 43 -4.00 -9.10 3.61
CA ASP A 43 -4.32 -10.49 3.98
C ASP A 43 -5.42 -11.09 3.09
N CYS A 44 -6.11 -10.27 2.30
CA CYS A 44 -7.20 -10.66 1.43
C CYS A 44 -6.73 -10.68 -0.03
N LEU A 45 -6.67 -11.87 -0.62
CA LEU A 45 -6.27 -12.06 -2.02
C LEU A 45 -7.12 -11.23 -3.00
N ASP A 46 -8.44 -11.20 -2.79
CA ASP A 46 -9.36 -10.46 -3.67
C ASP A 46 -9.10 -8.95 -3.65
N ASP A 47 -8.72 -8.40 -2.49
CA ASP A 47 -8.40 -6.98 -2.36
C ASP A 47 -7.10 -6.66 -3.12
N LEU A 48 -6.10 -7.54 -3.04
CA LEU A 48 -4.85 -7.41 -3.79
C LEU A 48 -5.07 -7.52 -5.30
N LEU A 49 -5.89 -8.48 -5.75
CA LEU A 49 -6.23 -8.63 -7.16
C LEU A 49 -6.99 -7.42 -7.68
N ARG A 50 -7.95 -6.90 -6.91
CA ARG A 50 -8.66 -5.65 -7.23
C ARG A 50 -7.76 -4.43 -7.24
N ALA A 51 -6.73 -4.39 -6.38
CA ALA A 51 -5.70 -3.36 -6.38
C ALA A 51 -4.75 -3.45 -7.58
N GLY A 52 -4.86 -4.50 -8.41
CA GLY A 52 -4.02 -4.67 -9.59
C GLY A 52 -2.62 -5.17 -9.28
N ILE A 53 -2.43 -5.94 -8.20
CA ILE A 53 -1.12 -6.41 -7.73
C ILE A 53 -0.29 -7.13 -8.80
N THR A 54 -0.95 -7.84 -9.72
CA THR A 54 -0.31 -8.59 -10.83
C THR A 54 0.26 -7.68 -11.91
N LEU A 55 -0.26 -6.45 -12.03
CA LEU A 55 0.20 -5.45 -12.99
C LEU A 55 1.10 -4.38 -12.33
N ALA A 56 1.15 -4.35 -10.99
CA ALA A 56 1.93 -3.38 -10.25
C ALA A 56 3.43 -3.66 -10.39
N GLU A 57 4.18 -2.69 -10.89
CA GLU A 57 5.65 -2.79 -10.95
C GLU A 57 6.24 -2.91 -9.54
N ASN A 58 5.75 -2.09 -8.61
CA ASN A 58 6.24 -2.00 -7.24
C ASN A 58 5.09 -2.13 -6.24
N VAL A 59 5.36 -2.80 -5.12
CA VAL A 59 4.43 -2.95 -4.00
C VAL A 59 5.13 -2.45 -2.75
N VAL A 60 4.53 -1.49 -2.06
CA VAL A 60 5.08 -0.91 -0.83
C VAL A 60 4.19 -1.33 0.32
N VAL A 61 4.71 -2.20 1.18
CA VAL A 61 4.02 -2.65 2.40
C VAL A 61 4.56 -1.84 3.57
N VAL A 62 3.66 -1.16 4.28
CA VAL A 62 4.00 -0.37 5.46
C VAL A 62 3.56 -1.14 6.70
N ASN A 63 4.47 -1.33 7.65
CA ASN A 63 4.12 -1.99 8.90
C ASN A 63 3.21 -1.06 9.75
N LYS A 64 2.17 -1.63 10.36
CA LYS A 64 1.11 -0.93 11.11
C LYS A 64 1.51 -0.58 12.54
N GLU A 65 2.72 -0.94 12.97
CA GLU A 65 3.28 -0.76 14.31
C GLU A 65 3.30 0.71 14.78
N LEU A 66 2.17 1.24 15.22
CA LEU A 66 2.06 2.50 15.96
C LEU A 66 1.68 2.29 17.43
N SER A 67 1.69 1.06 17.94
CA SER A 67 1.51 0.79 19.38
C SER A 67 2.30 -0.44 19.81
N ASN A 68 3.63 -0.31 19.83
CA ASN A 68 4.52 -1.34 20.35
C ASN A 68 4.57 -1.23 21.90
N SER A 69 3.43 -1.47 22.56
CA SER A 69 3.38 -1.69 24.01
C SER A 69 3.34 -3.19 24.29
N ALA A 70 4.54 -3.73 24.46
CA ALA A 70 4.89 -4.91 25.25
C ALA A 70 4.22 -6.25 24.85
N GLU A 71 4.97 -7.14 24.19
CA GLU A 71 5.44 -8.42 24.76
C GLU A 71 5.96 -9.47 23.75
N GLU A 72 5.90 -9.30 22.42
CA GLU A 72 6.40 -10.34 21.48
C GLU A 72 7.17 -9.79 20.26
N ASP A 73 8.44 -9.45 20.45
CA ASP A 73 9.37 -8.96 19.41
C ASP A 73 9.65 -9.96 18.27
N THR A 74 9.27 -11.23 18.39
CA THR A 74 9.54 -12.27 17.39
C THR A 74 8.43 -12.49 16.36
N LEU A 75 7.20 -12.03 16.62
CA LEU A 75 6.04 -12.28 15.78
C LEU A 75 5.50 -11.02 15.07
N ALA A 76 5.97 -9.83 15.46
CA ALA A 76 5.49 -8.53 14.95
C ALA A 76 5.64 -8.38 13.41
N ASP A 77 6.66 -9.00 12.81
CA ASP A 77 6.91 -8.91 11.37
C ASP A 77 6.35 -10.11 10.57
N CYS A 78 5.84 -11.15 11.22
CA CYS A 78 5.44 -12.38 10.53
C CYS A 78 4.30 -12.16 9.54
N ASN A 79 3.30 -11.35 9.88
CA ASN A 79 2.17 -11.08 9.00
C ASN A 79 2.62 -10.32 7.74
N THR A 80 3.51 -9.34 7.89
CA THR A 80 4.10 -8.62 6.76
C THR A 80 4.92 -9.54 5.87
N ILE A 81 5.74 -10.42 6.46
CA ILE A 81 6.55 -11.39 5.70
C ILE A 81 5.67 -12.40 4.95
N VAL A 82 4.63 -12.94 5.60
CA VAL A 82 3.69 -13.88 4.98
C VAL A 82 2.92 -13.22 3.84
N ALA A 83 2.49 -11.97 4.02
CA ALA A 83 1.83 -11.21 2.96
C ALA A 83 2.76 -10.99 1.76
N VAL A 84 4.00 -10.56 1.99
CA VAL A 84 5.02 -10.38 0.94
C VAL A 84 5.32 -11.70 0.22
N GLN A 85 5.48 -12.81 0.95
CA GLN A 85 5.74 -14.12 0.35
C GLN A 85 4.54 -14.62 -0.47
N THR A 86 3.32 -14.37 0.01
CA THR A 86 2.10 -14.68 -0.73
C THR A 86 2.04 -13.87 -2.03
N MET A 87 2.33 -12.57 -1.98
CA MET A 87 2.40 -11.72 -3.18
C MET A 87 3.46 -12.20 -4.18
N PHE A 88 4.62 -12.67 -3.71
CA PHE A 88 5.67 -13.19 -4.59
C PHE A 88 5.25 -14.47 -5.33
N ASN A 89 4.37 -15.29 -4.75
CA ASN A 89 3.85 -16.48 -5.41
C ASN A 89 2.73 -16.18 -6.44
N ILE A 90 2.16 -14.98 -6.41
CA ILE A 90 1.06 -14.55 -7.29
C ILE A 90 1.57 -13.76 -8.50
N LYS A 91 2.74 -13.12 -8.37
CA LYS A 91 3.48 -12.50 -9.48
C LYS A 91 4.22 -13.54 -10.31
#